data_AF-A0A3L6QA09-F1
#
_entry.id   AF-A0A3L6QA09-F1
#
_cell.length_a   1.000
_cell.length_b   1.000
_cell.length_c   1.000
_cell.angle_alpha   90.00
_cell.angle_beta   90.00
_cell.angle_gamma   90.00
#
_symmetry.space_group_name_H-M   'P 1'
#
loop_
_entity.id
_entity.type
_entity.pdbx_description
1 polymer ?
#
loop_
_entity_poly.entity_id
_entity_poly.type
_entity_poly.pdbx_seq_one_letter_code
_entity_poly.pdbx_strand_id
1 'polypeptide(L)'
;MGLFFSDNQLCVDPRMAALVGSFAANETLWKEKFAAAMVRMGRIQLQTGTCGEVRLNCSVVSPTSSSPSSIELASSTPAVDEDAIATS
;
A
#
# COMPACT_ATOMS: atom_id res chain seq x y z
N MET A 1 -13.55 -30.41 11.89
CA MET A 1 -14.63 -29.45 11.61
C MET A 1 -14.06 -28.05 11.66
N GLY A 2 -14.46 -27.16 10.74
CA GLY A 2 -13.98 -25.77 10.70
C GLY A 2 -14.44 -24.95 11.91
N LEU A 3 -13.63 -23.97 12.32
CA LEU A 3 -13.91 -23.12 13.50
C LEU A 3 -15.02 -22.11 13.20
N PHE A 4 -14.92 -21.43 12.06
CA PHE A 4 -15.94 -20.49 11.65
C PHE A 4 -17.03 -21.16 10.84
N PHE A 5 -18.23 -20.57 10.87
CA PHE A 5 -19.34 -21.02 10.04
C PHE A 5 -18.96 -21.07 8.56
N SER A 6 -18.24 -20.05 8.07
CA SER A 6 -17.73 -19.99 6.69
C SER A 6 -16.85 -21.19 6.34
N ASP A 7 -15.98 -21.63 7.26
CA ASP A 7 -15.08 -22.76 7.03
C ASP A 7 -15.87 -24.07 6.99
N ASN A 8 -16.87 -24.20 7.88
CA ASN A 8 -17.73 -25.37 7.91
C ASN A 8 -18.57 -25.49 6.63
N GLN A 9 -19.07 -24.38 6.09
CA GLN A 9 -19.86 -24.35 4.85
C GLN A 9 -19.08 -24.89 3.65
N LEU A 10 -17.75 -24.74 3.60
CA LEU A 10 -16.93 -25.31 2.52
C LEU A 10 -17.00 -26.85 2.49
N CYS A 11 -17.16 -27.49 3.65
CA CYS A 11 -17.29 -28.94 3.76
C CYS A 11 -18.73 -29.43 3.56
N VAL A 12 -19.73 -28.61 3.89
CA VAL A 12 -21.15 -28.99 3.85
C VAL A 12 -21.77 -28.75 2.47
N ASP A 13 -21.37 -27.69 1.76
CA ASP A 13 -21.88 -27.42 0.40
C ASP A 13 -21.38 -28.51 -0.57
N PRO A 14 -22.28 -29.30 -1.20
CA PRO A 14 -21.89 -30.38 -2.13
C PRO A 14 -21.03 -29.90 -3.30
N ARG A 15 -21.15 -28.63 -3.69
CA ARG A 15 -20.37 -28.04 -4.79
C ARG A 15 -18.89 -27.87 -4.41
N MET A 16 -18.61 -27.66 -3.12
CA MET A 16 -17.27 -27.38 -2.61
C MET A 16 -16.64 -28.59 -1.90
N ALA A 17 -17.46 -29.47 -1.32
CA ALA A 17 -17.01 -30.61 -0.53
C ALA A 17 -16.03 -31.52 -1.28
N ALA A 18 -16.26 -31.77 -2.58
CA ALA A 18 -15.36 -32.56 -3.41
C ALA A 18 -13.97 -31.90 -3.55
N LEU A 19 -13.93 -30.57 -3.69
CA LEU A 19 -12.68 -29.81 -3.79
C LEU A 19 -11.93 -29.82 -2.45
N VAL A 20 -12.64 -29.61 -1.34
CA VAL A 20 -12.06 -29.68 0.02
C VAL A 20 -11.47 -31.07 0.28
N GLY A 21 -12.17 -32.14 -0.10
CA GLY A 21 -11.66 -33.51 -0.01
C GLY A 21 -10.39 -33.73 -0.83
N SER A 22 -10.35 -33.19 -2.06
CA SER A 22 -9.16 -33.29 -2.91
C SER A 22 -7.94 -32.57 -2.33
N PHE A 23 -8.16 -31.40 -1.70
CA PHE A 23 -7.10 -30.64 -1.05
C PHE A 23 -6.63 -31.30 0.24
N ALA A 24 -7.54 -31.88 1.03
CA ALA A 24 -7.18 -32.62 2.23
C ALA A 24 -6.40 -33.90 1.91
N ALA A 25 -6.71 -34.57 0.79
CA ALA A 25 -6.03 -35.79 0.36
C ALA A 25 -4.69 -35.54 -0.34
N ASN A 26 -4.50 -34.36 -0.95
CA ASN A 26 -3.31 -34.02 -1.72
C ASN A 26 -2.82 -32.60 -1.40
N GLU A 27 -1.84 -32.52 -0.49
CA GLU A 27 -1.25 -31.26 -0.06
C GLU A 27 -0.54 -30.51 -1.20
N THR A 28 0.13 -31.21 -2.11
CA THR A 28 0.81 -30.60 -3.27
C THR A 28 -0.20 -29.89 -4.17
N LEU A 29 -1.31 -30.55 -4.49
CA LEU A 29 -2.40 -29.96 -5.26
C LEU A 29 -2.96 -28.71 -4.57
N TRP A 30 -3.18 -28.78 -3.24
CA TRP A 30 -3.65 -27.64 -2.46
C TRP A 30 -2.66 -26.47 -2.55
N LYS A 31 -1.35 -26.71 -2.35
CA LYS A 31 -0.30 -25.67 -2.42
C LYS A 31 -0.25 -24.99 -3.79
N GLU A 32 -0.30 -25.77 -4.87
CA GLU A 32 -0.30 -25.26 -6.23
C GLU A 32 -1.51 -24.35 -6.51
N LYS A 33 -2.71 -24.81 -6.12
CA LYS A 33 -3.94 -24.03 -6.31
C LYS A 33 -3.97 -22.80 -5.40
N PHE A 34 -3.49 -22.91 -4.18
CA PHE A 34 -3.37 -21.80 -3.25
C PHE A 34 -2.43 -20.72 -3.79
N ALA A 35 -1.24 -21.08 -4.27
CA ALA A 35 -0.30 -20.13 -4.85
C ALA A 35 -0.91 -19.39 -6.05
N ALA A 36 -1.55 -20.11 -6.97
CA ALA A 36 -2.24 -19.51 -8.11
C ALA A 36 -3.38 -18.58 -7.68
N ALA A 37 -4.16 -18.96 -6.66
CA ALA A 37 -5.24 -18.14 -6.12
C ALA A 37 -4.71 -16.85 -5.48
N MET A 38 -3.62 -16.91 -4.72
CA MET A 38 -3.01 -15.73 -4.09
C MET A 38 -2.45 -14.75 -5.11
N VAL A 39 -1.84 -15.23 -6.19
CA VAL A 39 -1.41 -14.37 -7.32
C VAL A 39 -2.61 -13.69 -7.97
N ARG A 40 -3.72 -14.42 -8.18
CA ARG A 40 -4.94 -13.84 -8.76
C ARG A 40 -5.58 -12.81 -7.82
N MET A 41 -5.62 -13.09 -6.52
CA MET A 41 -6.17 -12.20 -5.49
C MET A 41 -5.37 -10.89 -5.42
N GLY A 42 -4.03 -10.96 -5.48
CA GLY A 42 -3.16 -9.78 -5.46
C GLY A 42 -3.32 -8.85 -6.68
N ARG A 43 -4.06 -9.29 -7.70
CA ARG A 43 -4.32 -8.50 -8.92
C ARG A 43 -5.70 -7.83 -8.95
N ILE A 44 -6.47 -7.94 -7.86
CA ILE A 44 -7.77 -7.29 -7.75
C ILE A 44 -7.55 -5.77 -7.60
N GLN A 45 -8.12 -4.98 -8.51
CA GLN A 45 -8.17 -3.51 -8.44
C GLN A 45 -6.81 -2.81 -8.22
N LEU A 46 -5.74 -3.35 -8.81
CA LEU A 46 -4.41 -2.74 -8.75
C LEU A 46 -4.37 -1.36 -9.42
N GLN A 47 -3.65 -0.43 -8.79
CA GLN A 47 -3.24 0.84 -9.38
C GLN A 47 -1.93 0.62 -10.15
N THR A 48 -1.91 0.97 -11.44
CA THR A 48 -0.74 0.76 -12.33
C THR A 48 -0.46 2.00 -13.17
N GLY A 49 0.74 2.10 -13.75
CA GLY A 49 1.15 3.26 -14.53
C GLY A 49 1.25 4.51 -13.65
N THR A 50 0.59 5.58 -14.06
CA THR A 50 0.55 6.86 -13.31
C THR A 50 -0.64 6.95 -12.36
N CYS A 51 -1.44 5.88 -12.20
CA CYS A 51 -2.51 5.84 -11.22
C CYS A 51 -1.95 5.48 -9.84
N GLY A 52 -2.24 6.30 -8.82
CA GLY A 52 -1.77 6.09 -7.45
C GLY A 52 -0.45 6.80 -7.12
N GLU A 53 0.22 6.36 -6.05
CA GLU A 53 1.49 6.90 -5.57
C GLU A 53 2.35 5.78 -4.92
N VAL A 54 3.67 5.94 -4.92
CA VAL A 54 4.58 5.08 -4.13
C VAL A 54 4.85 5.78 -2.80
N ARG A 55 4.26 5.27 -1.72
CA ARG A 55 4.39 5.88 -0.39
C ARG A 55 5.72 5.54 0.29
N LEU A 56 6.41 6.56 0.79
CA LEU A 56 7.58 6.38 1.67
C LEU A 56 7.18 6.01 3.11
N ASN A 57 5.94 6.34 3.48
CA ASN A 57 5.31 5.93 4.74
C ASN A 57 3.90 5.42 4.44
N CYS A 58 3.66 4.12 4.64
CA CYS A 58 2.39 3.47 4.28
C CYS A 58 1.16 4.04 5.02
N SER A 59 1.39 4.64 6.19
CA SER A 59 0.33 5.15 7.08
C SER A 59 -0.20 6.54 6.69
N VAL A 60 0.48 7.26 5.78
CA VAL A 60 0.10 8.61 5.36
C VAL A 60 0.13 8.74 3.84
N VAL A 61 -0.75 9.58 3.29
CA VAL A 61 -0.72 9.98 1.87
C VAL A 61 0.49 10.86 1.65
N SER A 62 1.17 10.75 0.50
CA SER A 62 2.28 11.66 0.22
C SER A 62 1.77 13.10 0.25
N PRO A 63 2.54 14.05 0.80
CA PRO A 63 2.13 15.44 0.77
C PRO A 63 1.95 15.83 -0.68
N THR A 64 0.73 16.23 -1.05
CA THR A 64 0.49 16.80 -2.35
C THR A 64 1.37 18.03 -2.45
N SER A 65 2.26 18.08 -3.44
CA SER A 65 2.81 19.35 -3.88
C SER A 65 1.68 20.15 -4.55
N SER A 66 0.64 20.48 -3.80
CA SER A 66 -0.13 21.67 -4.07
C SER A 66 0.90 22.78 -3.97
N SER A 67 1.45 23.18 -5.10
CA SER A 67 2.13 24.45 -5.22
C SER A 67 1.28 25.45 -4.43
N PRO A 68 1.81 26.13 -3.40
CA PRO A 68 1.22 27.39 -3.04
C PRO A 68 1.52 28.28 -4.26
N SER A 69 0.54 28.38 -5.16
CA SER A 69 0.55 29.44 -6.15
C SER A 69 0.56 30.75 -5.37
N SER A 70 1.74 31.34 -5.27
CA SER A 70 2.09 32.61 -4.63
C SER A 70 2.02 32.60 -3.09
N ILE A 71 3.15 32.78 -2.40
CA ILE A 71 3.51 34.01 -1.66
C ILE A 71 5.03 34.01 -1.39
N GLU A 72 5.65 35.05 -1.94
CA GLU A 72 6.91 35.75 -1.65
C GLU A 72 8.11 35.08 -0.96
N LEU A 73 9.23 35.21 -1.69
CA LEU A 73 10.60 35.31 -1.21
C LEU A 73 10.72 36.44 -0.16
N ALA A 74 10.60 36.11 1.12
CA ALA A 74 11.05 36.99 2.19
C ALA A 74 12.51 36.68 2.52
N SER A 75 13.40 37.45 1.91
CA SER A 75 14.77 37.64 2.38
C SER A 75 14.74 38.23 3.79
N SER A 76 15.20 37.46 4.78
CA SER A 76 15.48 37.98 6.11
C SER A 76 16.82 37.44 6.59
N THR A 77 17.92 38.06 6.15
CA THR A 77 19.11 38.16 6.99
C THR A 77 19.15 39.57 7.57
N PRO A 78 19.17 39.71 8.91
CA PRO A 78 19.12 41.00 9.58
C PRO A 78 20.39 41.81 9.32
N ALA A 79 20.23 43.13 9.29
CA ALA A 79 21.30 44.11 9.25
C ALA A 79 22.30 43.83 10.38
N VAL A 80 23.57 43.70 10.01
CA VAL A 80 24.69 43.84 10.95
C VAL A 80 25.11 45.30 10.82
N ASP A 81 24.76 46.11 11.82
CA ASP A 81 25.40 47.41 12.05
C ASP A 81 26.90 47.15 12.29
N GLU A 82 27.76 47.67 11.42
CA GLU A 82 29.16 47.93 11.76
C GLU A 82 29.42 49.43 11.58
N ASP A 83 29.34 50.16 12.70
CA ASP A 83 29.73 51.56 12.82
C ASP A 83 31.24 51.74 12.55
N ALA A 84 31.53 52.57 11.56
CA ALA A 84 32.61 53.56 11.45
C ALA A 84 34.07 53.22 11.87
N ILE A 85 35.03 53.53 10.98
CA ILE A 85 36.03 54.63 11.18
C ILE A 85 36.92 54.87 9.93
N ALA A 86 36.89 56.13 9.48
CA ALA A 86 37.92 57.01 8.89
C ALA A 86 38.87 56.58 7.75
N THR A 87 38.76 57.35 6.65
CA THR A 87 39.81 58.19 6.04
C THR A 87 41.18 57.58 5.70
N SER A 88 41.49 57.48 4.40
CA SER A 88 42.42 58.40 3.69
C SER A 88 42.47 58.10 2.20
#